data_AF-A0A2E2QRA6-F1
#
_entry.id   AF-A0A2E2QRA6-F1
#
_cell.length_a   1.000
_cell.length_b   1.000
_cell.length_c   1.000
_cell.angle_alpha   90.00
_cell.angle_beta   90.00
_cell.angle_gamma   90.00
#
_symmetry.space_group_name_H-M   'P 1'
#
loop_
_entity.id
_entity.type
_entity.pdbx_description
1 polymer ?
#
loop_
_entity_poly.entity_id
_entity_poly.type
_entity_poly.pdbx_seq_one_letter_code
_entity_poly.pdbx_strand_id
1 'polypeptide(L)'
;MNVAIVMLALFGSVWLLAVIESWTTTGRLRLTTPLLSGLAHLGRESVVPRTPDRLFFEAAPLLFLIVAVLGAAVLPLAPTL
;
A
#
# COMPACT_ATOMS: atom_id res chain seq x y z
N MET A 1 -19.67 11.36 1.62
CA MET A 1 -18.54 10.47 1.29
C MET A 1 -18.50 9.34 2.34
N ASN A 2 -18.61 8.07 1.95
CA ASN A 2 -18.48 6.95 2.89
C ASN A 2 -17.00 6.53 2.97
N VAL A 3 -16.47 6.35 4.19
CA VAL A 3 -15.10 5.86 4.43
C VAL A 3 -14.82 4.56 3.65
N ALA A 4 -15.82 3.69 3.52
CA ALA A 4 -15.70 2.46 2.74
C ALA A 4 -15.39 2.70 1.26
N ILE A 5 -15.96 3.75 0.64
CA ILE A 5 -15.72 4.10 -0.76
C ILE A 5 -14.30 4.63 -0.94
N VAL A 6 -13.83 5.47 -0.02
CA VAL A 6 -12.45 5.99 -0.02
C VAL A 6 -11.45 4.84 0.14
N MET A 7 -11.71 3.91 1.04
CA MET A 7 -10.87 2.72 1.22
C MET A 7 -10.86 1.84 -0.02
N LEU A 8 -12.03 1.56 -0.62
CA LEU A 8 -12.10 0.80 -1.87
C LEU A 8 -11.31 1.47 -3.00
N ALA A 9 -11.42 2.80 -3.14
CA ALA A 9 -10.67 3.54 -4.15
C ALA A 9 -9.15 3.47 -3.91
N LEU A 10 -8.71 3.61 -2.65
CA LEU A 10 -7.29 3.50 -2.28
C LEU A 10 -6.75 2.08 -2.53
N PHE A 11 -7.44 1.03 -2.05
CA PHE A 11 -7.00 -0.34 -2.29
C PHE A 11 -7.04 -0.70 -3.77
N GLY A 12 -8.09 -0.30 -4.49
CA GLY A 12 -8.23 -0.55 -5.92
C GLY A 12 -7.14 0.15 -6.75
N SER A 13 -6.82 1.41 -6.43
CA SER A 13 -5.75 2.14 -7.13
C SER A 13 -4.37 1.55 -6.87
N VAL A 14 -4.04 1.20 -5.62
CA VAL A 14 -2.75 0.54 -5.29
C VAL A 14 -2.64 -0.83 -5.97
N TRP A 15 -3.73 -1.59 -6.03
CA TRP A 15 -3.77 -2.86 -6.75
C TRP A 15 -3.50 -2.69 -8.24
N LEU A 16 -4.23 -1.78 -8.89
CA LEU A 16 -4.05 -1.48 -10.31
C LEU A 16 -2.63 -1.00 -10.61
N LEU A 17 -2.08 -0.14 -9.76
CA LEU A 17 -0.71 0.35 -9.89
C LEU A 17 0.29 -0.82 -9.88
N ALA A 18 0.18 -1.73 -8.91
CA ALA A 18 1.05 -2.91 -8.82
C ALA A 18 0.89 -3.87 -10.02
N VAL A 19 -0.33 -4.02 -10.55
CA VAL A 19 -0.57 -4.78 -11.80
C VAL A 19 0.12 -4.12 -12.98
N ILE A 20 -0.04 -2.79 -13.13
CA ILE A 20 0.53 -2.02 -14.23
C ILE A 20 2.05 -2.09 -14.17
N GLU A 21 2.64 -1.87 -12.99
CA GLU A 21 4.08 -1.96 -12.77
C GLU A 21 4.63 -3.36 -13.12
N SER A 22 3.96 -4.42 -12.67
CA SER A 22 4.35 -5.78 -13.04
C SER A 22 4.22 -6.03 -14.54
N TRP A 23 3.19 -5.49 -15.18
CA TRP A 23 2.97 -5.66 -16.61
C TRP A 23 4.03 -4.91 -17.43
N THR A 24 4.33 -3.66 -17.10
CA THR A 24 5.32 -2.85 -17.83
C THR A 24 6.73 -3.41 -17.68
N THR A 25 7.06 -4.03 -16.55
CA THR A 25 8.38 -4.62 -16.30
C THR A 25 8.54 -6.02 -16.92
N THR A 26 7.49 -6.84 -16.95
CA THR A 26 7.57 -8.25 -17.39
C THR A 26 6.94 -8.52 -18.77
N GLY A 27 6.18 -7.56 -19.31
CA GLY A 27 5.40 -7.72 -20.53
C GLY A 27 4.16 -8.61 -20.40
N ARG A 28 3.88 -9.16 -19.20
CA ARG A 28 2.75 -10.09 -18.97
C ARG A 28 1.72 -9.49 -18.04
N LEU A 29 0.48 -9.36 -18.53
CA LEU A 29 -0.63 -8.87 -17.70
C LEU A 29 -1.11 -9.97 -16.74
N ARG A 30 -1.00 -9.73 -15.44
CA ARG A 30 -1.40 -10.66 -14.38
C ARG A 30 -2.07 -9.92 -13.23
N LEU A 31 -3.39 -10.04 -13.15
CA LEU A 31 -4.19 -9.38 -12.10
C LEU A 31 -3.96 -9.95 -10.70
N THR A 32 -3.51 -11.20 -10.61
CA THR A 32 -3.28 -11.90 -9.33
C THR A 32 -1.89 -11.66 -8.75
N THR A 33 -0.97 -11.04 -9.49
CA THR A 33 0.41 -10.81 -9.03
C THR A 33 0.47 -10.06 -7.69
N PRO A 34 -0.28 -8.96 -7.46
CA PRO A 34 -0.22 -8.23 -6.19
C PRO A 34 -0.65 -9.08 -4.99
N LEU A 35 -1.64 -9.96 -5.19
CA LEU A 35 -2.11 -10.87 -4.14
C LEU A 35 -1.03 -11.87 -3.76
N LEU A 36 -0.48 -12.55 -4.77
CA LEU A 36 0.47 -13.64 -4.57
C LEU A 36 1.79 -13.11 -4.01
N SER A 37 2.25 -11.94 -4.45
CA SER A 37 3.44 -11.29 -3.89
C SER A 37 3.22 -10.84 -2.46
N GLY A 38 2.07 -10.24 -2.15
CA GLY A 38 1.70 -9.84 -0.78
C GLY A 38 1.64 -11.04 0.16
N LEU A 39 0.98 -12.13 -0.24
CA LEU A 39 0.95 -13.37 0.55
C LEU A 39 2.34 -13.99 0.72
N ALA A 40 3.19 -13.94 -0.31
CA ALA A 40 4.57 -14.43 -0.21
C ALA A 40 5.39 -13.63 0.81
N HIS A 41 5.09 -12.35 1.05
CA HIS A 41 5.74 -11.58 2.10
C HIS A 41 5.40 -12.04 3.51
N LEU A 42 4.20 -12.60 3.75
CA LEU A 42 3.81 -13.12 5.06
C LEU A 42 4.62 -14.37 5.46
N GLY A 43 5.10 -15.12 4.48
CA GLY A 43 5.95 -16.30 4.70
C GLY A 43 7.45 -16.00 4.82
N ARG A 44 7.86 -14.73 4.69
CA ARG A 44 9.28 -14.34 4.79
C ARG A 44 9.63 -14.02 6.23
N GLU A 45 10.86 -14.35 6.61
CA GLU A 45 11.40 -13.99 7.92
C GLU A 45 11.45 -12.47 8.08
N SER A 46 10.93 -11.99 9.21
CA SER A 46 11.00 -10.57 9.57
C SER A 46 12.40 -10.22 10.04
N VAL A 47 13.00 -9.20 9.44
CA VAL A 47 14.27 -8.63 9.93
C VAL A 47 14.00 -7.84 11.20
N VAL A 48 14.65 -8.22 12.31
CA VAL A 48 14.56 -7.48 13.58
C VAL A 48 15.88 -6.73 13.80
N PRO A 49 15.87 -5.39 13.85
CA PRO A 49 17.07 -4.60 14.11
C PRO A 49 17.57 -4.77 15.55
N ARG A 50 18.78 -4.24 15.80
CA ARG A 50 19.31 -4.14 17.17
C ARG A 50 18.37 -3.28 18.03
N THR A 51 18.34 -3.57 19.33
CA THR A 51 17.45 -2.94 20.33
C THR A 51 17.27 -1.42 20.22
N PRO A 52 18.32 -0.58 20.03
CA PRO A 52 18.12 0.87 19.94
C PRO A 52 17.29 1.32 18.74
N ASP A 53 17.37 0.61 17.61
CA ASP A 53 16.71 1.01 16.35
C ASP A 53 15.34 0.36 16.15
N ARG A 54 15.00 -0.61 17.00
CA ARG A 54 13.81 -1.45 16.86
C ARG A 54 12.52 -0.64 16.83
N LEU A 55 12.38 0.36 17.71
CA LEU A 55 11.18 1.18 17.80
C LEU A 55 10.91 1.95 16.50
N PHE A 56 11.93 2.61 15.94
CA PHE A 56 11.79 3.38 14.71
C PHE A 56 11.56 2.48 13.51
N PHE A 57 12.24 1.34 13.44
CA PHE A 57 12.07 0.40 12.34
C PHE A 57 10.66 -0.21 12.27
N GLU A 58 10.10 -0.58 13.42
CA GLU A 58 8.75 -1.15 13.49
C GLU A 58 7.67 -0.06 13.30
N ALA A 59 7.85 1.12 13.88
CA ALA A 59 6.86 2.19 13.81
C ALA A 59 6.85 2.91 12.45
N ALA A 60 7.98 3.07 11.78
CA ALA A 60 8.08 3.88 10.57
C ALA A 60 7.11 3.44 9.46
N PRO A 61 7.04 2.15 9.05
CA PRO A 61 6.11 1.73 8.00
C PRO A 61 4.65 2.04 8.34
N LEU A 62 4.26 1.88 9.60
CA LEU A 62 2.90 2.18 10.07
C LEU A 62 2.63 3.69 10.06
N LEU A 63 3.56 4.50 10.57
CA LEU A 63 3.44 5.95 10.56
C LEU A 63 3.38 6.50 9.13
N PHE A 64 4.20 5.97 8.21
CA PHE A 64 4.15 6.33 6.79
C PHE A 64 2.79 5.99 6.16
N LEU A 65 2.23 4.81 6.46
CA LEU A 65 0.91 4.43 5.98
C LEU A 65 -0.18 5.38 6.50
N ILE A 66 -0.16 5.71 7.80
CA ILE A 66 -1.12 6.63 8.42
C ILE A 66 -1.03 8.01 7.77
N VAL A 67 0.18 8.55 7.62
CA VAL A 67 0.39 9.87 6.99
C VAL A 67 -0.11 9.89 5.55
N ALA A 68 0.14 8.84 4.77
CA ALA A 68 -0.34 8.74 3.40
C ALA A 68 -1.88 8.72 3.32
N VAL A 69 -2.55 7.96 4.19
CA VAL A 69 -4.01 7.90 4.25
C VAL A 69 -4.61 9.24 4.68
N LEU A 70 -4.02 9.89 5.68
CA LEU A 70 -4.45 11.22 6.12
C LEU A 70 -4.25 12.28 5.02
N GLY A 71 -3.14 12.23 4.29
CA GLY A 71 -2.88 13.12 3.16
C GLY A 71 -3.92 12.94 2.04
N ALA A 72 -4.28 11.69 1.72
CA ALA A 72 -5.30 11.40 0.73
C ALA A 72 -6.69 11.94 1.13
N ALA A 73 -7.00 12.04 2.42
CA ALA A 73 -8.28 12.50 2.93
C ALA A 73 -8.55 13.99 2.65
N VAL A 74 -7.51 14.79 2.36
CA VAL A 74 -7.63 16.25 2.13
C VAL A 74 -7.55 16.60 0.63
N LEU A 75 -7.41 15.61 -0.26
CA LEU A 75 -7.34 15.86 -1.69
C LEU A 75 -8.69 16.39 -2.22
N PRO A 76 -8.73 17.54 -2.93
CA PRO A 76 -9.95 18.08 -3.50
C PRO A 76 -10.32 17.31 -4.77
N LEU A 77 -10.95 16.15 -4.61
CA LEU A 77 -11.29 15.25 -5.71
C LEU A 77 -12.44 15.77 -6.58
N ALA A 78 -13.27 16.69 -6.09
CA ALA A 78 -14.30 17.40 -6.86
C ALA A 78 -14.66 18.75 -6.18
N PRO A 79 -15.19 19.74 -6.93
CA PRO A 79 -15.44 21.11 -6.44
C PRO A 79 -16.52 21.23 -5.35
N THR A 80 -17.26 20.17 -5.04
CA THR A 80 -18.32 20.14 -4.02
C THR A 80 -18.24 18.90 -3.12
N LEU A 81 -17.11 18.20 -3.13
CA LEU A 81 -16.82 17.06 -2.24
C LEU A 81 -16.09 17.53 -0.98
#